data_AF-A0A0B0DCZ6-F1
#
_entry.id   AF-A0A0B0DCZ6-F1
#
_cell.length_a   1.000
_cell.length_b   1.000
_cell.length_c   1.000
_cell.angle_alpha   90.00
_cell.angle_beta   90.00
_cell.angle_gamma   90.00
#
_symmetry.space_group_name_H-M   'P 1'
#
loop_
_entity.id
_entity.type
_entity.pdbx_description
1 polymer ?
#
loop_
_entity_poly.entity_id
_entity_poly.type
_entity_poly.pdbx_seq_one_letter_code
_entity_poly.pdbx_strand_id
1 'polypeptide(L)'
;MSKGVAKRHLGEIRFGKKVEHFDRSVKTYKMPEEERRKRMNINPLNYIELKEEGLTDSTIAKRWGIHPPQLSQKKSKWDFTGKSLEEMKKIARKHTTKTQRQEAHASNMKQQIKEDVQEKEAEKEVAAPVEKNDRALQQKQEEIEKLLEELEQLNEDMEKSKIGLQRYEGLSKDYETLKVQHENLKEQYVQLEEQAIPKQTSILMQKELEAEREKTKKAEEEWERAKRIIQNQISEINDLTDNNERMHQKYREALKKHDTLAAYTQLVMSS
;
A
#
# COMPACT_ATOMS: atom_id res chain seq x y z
N MET A 1 24.75 -25.95 44.67
CA MET A 1 25.53 -24.72 44.90
C MET A 1 25.39 -23.81 43.69
N SER A 2 24.54 -22.79 43.79
CA SER A 2 24.32 -21.78 42.75
C SER A 2 24.74 -20.44 43.32
N LYS A 3 25.80 -19.84 42.79
CA LYS A 3 26.30 -18.52 43.22
C LYS A 3 25.47 -17.46 42.50
N GLY A 4 24.59 -16.80 43.26
CA GLY A 4 23.81 -15.65 42.79
C GLY A 4 24.72 -14.51 42.34
N VAL A 5 24.54 -14.07 41.09
CA VAL A 5 25.24 -12.91 40.54
C VAL A 5 24.62 -11.64 41.13
N ALA A 6 25.37 -10.98 42.01
CA ALA A 6 25.00 -9.69 42.57
C ALA A 6 24.91 -8.64 41.45
N LYS A 7 23.74 -8.01 41.29
CA LYS A 7 23.53 -6.83 40.44
C LYS A 7 24.39 -5.69 40.99
N ARG A 8 25.53 -5.41 40.34
CA ARG A 8 26.29 -4.19 40.58
C ARG A 8 25.51 -3.03 39.99
N HIS A 9 24.92 -2.19 40.85
CA HIS A 9 24.45 -0.87 40.48
C HIS A 9 25.65 -0.09 39.94
N LEU A 10 25.69 0.12 38.62
CA LEU A 10 26.50 1.17 38.01
C LEU A 10 25.92 2.48 38.55
N GLY A 11 26.56 3.01 39.60
CA GLY A 11 26.27 4.35 40.08
C GLY A 11 26.32 5.30 38.89
N GLU A 12 25.26 6.08 38.73
CA GLU A 12 25.20 7.15 37.74
C GLU A 12 26.52 7.90 37.74
N ILE A 13 27.18 7.93 36.58
CA ILE A 13 28.24 8.89 36.32
C ILE A 13 27.55 10.25 36.39
N ARG A 14 27.55 10.86 37.58
CA ARG A 14 27.10 12.22 37.81
C ARG A 14 28.08 13.13 37.08
N PHE A 15 27.82 13.37 35.79
CA PHE A 15 28.36 14.55 35.14
C PHE A 15 27.87 15.73 35.95
N GLY A 16 28.80 16.41 36.63
CA GLY A 16 28.52 17.54 37.50
C GLY A 16 27.63 18.55 36.81
N LYS A 17 26.82 19.26 37.61
CA LYS A 17 25.98 20.40 37.20
C LYS A 17 26.65 21.20 36.09
N LYS A 18 25.88 21.50 35.03
CA LYS A 18 26.28 22.33 33.89
C LYS A 18 27.19 23.47 34.39
N VAL A 19 28.44 23.44 33.97
CA VAL A 19 29.40 24.50 34.29
C VAL A 19 28.92 25.75 33.57
N GLU A 20 28.22 26.64 34.28
CA GLU A 20 27.64 27.86 33.70
C GLU A 20 28.72 28.88 33.29
N HIS A 21 29.95 28.73 33.79
CA HIS A 21 31.10 29.56 33.43
C HIS A 21 32.34 28.72 33.13
N PHE A 22 32.67 28.59 31.83
CA PHE A 22 33.98 28.11 31.41
C PHE A 22 35.04 29.15 31.79
N ASP A 23 36.03 28.72 32.58
CA ASP A 23 37.16 29.54 32.95
C ASP A 23 37.99 29.89 31.69
N ARG A 24 37.85 31.13 31.20
CA ARG A 24 38.55 31.64 30.00
C ARG A 24 40.06 31.80 30.22
N SER A 25 40.56 31.58 31.44
CA SER A 25 41.99 31.59 31.75
C SER A 25 42.71 30.30 31.33
N VAL A 26 41.96 29.21 31.08
CA VAL A 26 42.53 27.94 30.60
C VAL A 26 42.92 28.11 29.14
N LYS A 27 44.23 28.21 28.89
CA LYS A 27 44.80 28.22 27.54
C LYS A 27 44.50 26.86 26.89
N THR A 28 43.51 26.83 26.00
CA THR A 28 43.29 25.68 25.12
C THR A 28 44.52 25.50 24.25
N TYR A 29 44.94 24.24 24.04
CA TYR A 29 46.07 23.92 23.17
C TYR A 29 45.86 24.57 21.80
N LYS A 30 46.73 25.54 21.46
CA LYS A 30 46.77 26.15 20.13
C LYS A 30 47.64 25.27 19.26
N MET A 31 46.99 24.54 18.35
CA MET A 31 47.68 23.69 17.40
C MET A 31 48.62 24.54 16.53
N PRO A 32 49.89 24.14 16.36
CA PRO A 32 50.83 24.82 15.47
C PRO A 32 50.26 24.96 14.05
N GLU A 33 50.52 26.10 13.39
CA GLU A 33 49.93 26.40 12.08
C GLU A 33 50.29 25.36 11.01
N GLU A 34 51.47 24.77 11.09
CA GLU A 34 51.92 23.72 10.19
C GLU A 34 51.10 22.43 10.34
N GLU A 35 50.78 22.03 11.57
CA GLU A 35 49.96 20.86 11.84
C GLU A 35 48.50 21.13 11.42
N ARG A 36 48.02 22.36 11.62
CA ARG A 36 46.71 22.80 11.14
C ARG A 36 46.59 22.72 9.63
N ARG A 37 47.61 23.19 8.89
CA ARG A 37 47.66 23.09 7.41
C ARG A 37 47.71 21.65 6.93
N LYS A 38 48.51 20.79 7.58
CA LYS A 38 48.55 19.35 7.26
C LYS A 38 47.18 18.68 7.45
N ARG A 39 46.44 19.04 8.49
CA ARG A 39 45.08 18.50 8.72
C ARG A 39 44.05 19.06 7.73
N MET A 40 44.15 20.34 7.36
CA MET A 40 43.27 20.96 6.35
C MET A 40 43.50 20.43 4.94
N ASN A 41 44.74 20.04 4.61
CA ASN A 41 45.07 19.48 3.29
C ASN A 41 44.45 18.08 3.05
N ILE A 42 43.98 17.39 4.09
CA ILE A 42 43.37 16.06 3.99
C ILE A 42 41.85 16.20 3.86
N ASN A 43 41.42 16.65 2.69
CA ASN A 43 40.03 16.91 2.33
C ASN A 43 39.59 15.94 1.21
N PRO A 44 38.33 15.45 1.20
CA PRO A 44 37.79 14.67 0.08
C PRO A 44 37.97 15.32 -1.31
N LEU A 45 37.93 16.66 -1.42
CA LEU A 45 38.14 17.35 -2.70
C LEU A 45 39.58 17.20 -3.23
N ASN A 46 40.56 17.47 -2.38
CA ASN A 46 41.98 17.31 -2.72
C ASN A 46 42.31 15.84 -3.03
N TYR A 47 41.62 14.87 -2.39
CA TYR A 47 41.75 13.46 -2.75
C TYR A 47 41.32 13.19 -4.20
N ILE A 48 40.21 13.79 -4.63
CA ILE A 48 39.67 13.63 -5.99
C ILE A 48 40.60 14.27 -7.02
N GLU A 49 41.11 15.47 -6.76
CA GLU A 49 42.09 16.15 -7.63
C GLU A 49 43.35 15.30 -7.85
N LEU A 50 43.93 14.76 -6.77
CA LEU A 50 45.08 13.85 -6.87
C LEU A 50 44.74 12.54 -7.59
N LYS A 51 43.49 12.10 -7.53
CA LYS A 51 43.01 10.93 -8.28
C LYS A 51 42.81 11.21 -9.76
N GLU A 52 42.42 12.43 -10.13
CA GLU A 52 42.36 12.89 -11.52
C GLU A 52 43.75 13.01 -12.13
N GLU A 53 44.74 13.43 -11.35
CA GLU A 53 46.17 13.41 -11.72
C GLU A 53 46.72 11.98 -11.91
N GLY A 54 45.92 10.94 -11.67
CA GLY A 54 46.32 9.53 -11.87
C GLY A 54 47.14 8.94 -10.72
N LEU A 55 47.19 9.60 -9.56
CA LEU A 55 47.98 9.12 -8.43
C LEU A 55 47.33 7.90 -7.75
N THR A 56 48.16 6.91 -7.44
CA THR A 56 47.75 5.74 -6.65
C THR A 56 47.51 6.11 -5.18
N ASP A 57 46.72 5.31 -4.47
CA ASP A 57 46.45 5.54 -3.03
C ASP A 57 47.73 5.52 -2.18
N SER A 58 48.71 4.71 -2.58
CA SER A 58 50.02 4.64 -1.91
C SER A 58 50.81 5.95 -2.06
N THR A 59 50.81 6.54 -3.25
CA THR A 59 51.48 7.83 -3.51
C THR A 59 50.79 8.99 -2.81
N ILE A 60 49.45 8.98 -2.74
CA ILE A 60 48.67 10.01 -2.03
C ILE A 60 48.93 9.93 -0.52
N ALA A 61 48.95 8.72 0.05
CA ALA A 61 49.26 8.49 1.47
C ALA A 61 50.67 9.01 1.83
N LYS A 62 51.67 8.74 0.98
CA LYS A 62 53.04 9.27 1.14
C LYS A 62 53.08 10.79 1.04
N ARG A 63 52.39 11.40 0.06
CA ARG A 63 52.35 12.86 -0.14
C ARG A 63 51.70 13.59 1.05
N TRP A 64 50.75 12.95 1.72
CA TRP A 64 50.09 13.50 2.91
C TRP A 64 50.76 13.11 4.23
N GLY A 65 51.77 12.24 4.21
CA GLY A 65 52.43 11.76 5.43
C GLY A 65 51.52 10.94 6.34
N ILE A 66 50.57 10.18 5.76
CA ILE A 66 49.58 9.38 6.49
C ILE A 66 49.85 7.89 6.24
N HIS A 67 49.63 7.06 7.25
CA HIS A 67 49.73 5.60 7.10
C HIS A 67 48.60 5.06 6.19
N PRO A 68 48.85 4.16 5.21
CA PRO A 68 47.83 3.73 4.23
C PRO A 68 46.47 3.25 4.78
N PRO A 69 46.39 2.50 5.90
CA PRO A 69 45.13 2.16 6.57
C PRO A 69 44.32 3.37 7.04
N GLN A 70 44.98 4.44 7.50
CA GLN A 70 44.29 5.66 7.92
C GLN A 70 43.68 6.39 6.72
N LEU A 71 44.34 6.35 5.54
CA LEU A 71 43.74 6.85 4.31
C LEU A 71 42.50 6.03 3.92
N SER A 72 42.56 4.70 4.06
CA SER A 72 41.39 3.84 3.82
C SER A 72 40.22 4.15 4.75
N GLN A 73 40.49 4.39 6.04
CA GLN A 73 39.46 4.80 7.00
C GLN A 73 38.83 6.16 6.61
N LYS A 74 39.65 7.12 6.16
CA LYS A 74 39.14 8.41 5.68
C LYS A 74 38.30 8.25 4.40
N LYS A 75 38.73 7.43 3.45
CA LYS A 75 37.93 7.10 2.25
C LYS A 75 36.59 6.48 2.59
N SER A 76 36.55 5.57 3.56
CA SER A 76 35.30 4.98 4.05
C SER A 76 34.42 6.04 4.71
N LYS A 77 34.99 6.95 5.49
CA LYS A 77 34.24 8.08 6.10
C LYS A 77 33.70 9.08 5.05
N TRP A 78 34.28 9.12 3.86
CA TRP A 78 33.83 9.94 2.73
C TRP A 78 32.98 9.16 1.72
N ASP A 79 32.66 7.88 1.99
CA ASP A 79 31.94 6.97 1.09
C ASP A 79 32.59 6.77 -0.29
N PHE A 80 33.92 6.84 -0.38
CA PHE A 80 34.68 6.66 -1.63
C PHE A 80 35.11 5.21 -1.89
N THR A 81 34.78 4.26 -1.01
CA THR A 81 35.16 2.86 -1.16
C THR A 81 34.41 2.19 -2.31
N GLY A 82 35.12 1.70 -3.33
CA GLY A 82 34.54 0.98 -4.47
C GLY A 82 33.79 1.85 -5.48
N LYS A 83 33.92 3.18 -5.40
CA LYS A 83 33.24 4.14 -6.28
C LYS A 83 34.12 4.58 -7.44
N SER A 84 33.50 4.89 -8.58
CA SER A 84 34.21 5.50 -9.71
C SER A 84 34.55 6.98 -9.42
N LEU A 85 35.47 7.56 -10.19
CA LEU A 85 35.88 8.95 -10.01
C LEU A 85 34.71 9.93 -10.16
N GLU A 86 33.76 9.63 -11.05
CA GLU A 86 32.53 10.41 -11.25
C GLU A 86 31.57 10.32 -10.07
N GLU A 87 31.45 9.13 -9.46
CA GLU A 87 30.65 8.93 -8.26
C GLU A 87 31.27 9.63 -7.04
N MET A 88 32.59 9.60 -6.89
CA MET A 88 33.30 10.33 -5.83
C MET A 88 33.07 11.84 -5.96
N LYS A 89 33.12 12.40 -7.18
CA LYS A 89 32.76 13.80 -7.45
C LYS A 89 31.33 14.11 -7.02
N LYS A 90 30.37 13.24 -7.33
CA LYS A 90 28.97 13.43 -6.96
C LYS A 90 28.76 13.43 -5.45
N ILE A 91 29.44 12.52 -4.73
CA ILE A 91 29.38 12.43 -3.26
C ILE A 91 30.04 13.65 -2.62
N ALA A 92 31.24 14.04 -3.07
CA ALA A 92 31.93 15.22 -2.57
C ALA A 92 31.14 16.52 -2.82
N ARG A 93 30.46 16.61 -3.96
CA ARG A 93 29.52 17.71 -4.23
C ARG A 93 28.38 17.69 -3.21
N LYS A 94 27.69 16.58 -3.00
CA LYS A 94 26.57 16.49 -2.02
C LYS A 94 26.95 16.89 -0.58
N HIS A 95 28.16 16.59 -0.14
CA HIS A 95 28.59 16.84 1.25
C HIS A 95 29.34 18.17 1.47
N THR A 96 29.62 18.94 0.41
CA THR A 96 30.27 20.27 0.53
C THR A 96 29.24 21.38 0.49
N THR A 97 29.24 22.24 1.53
CA THR A 97 28.39 23.43 1.57
C THR A 97 28.81 24.45 0.50
N LYS A 98 27.84 25.19 -0.03
CA LYS A 98 28.01 26.14 -1.14
C LYS A 98 29.17 27.14 -0.92
N THR A 99 29.41 27.51 0.34
CA THR A 99 30.50 28.39 0.79
C THR A 99 31.90 27.76 0.63
N GLN A 100 32.05 26.45 0.88
CA GLN A 100 33.34 25.75 0.71
C GLN A 100 33.69 25.51 -0.75
N ARG A 101 32.68 25.37 -1.63
CA ARG A 101 32.90 25.28 -3.09
C ARG A 101 33.38 26.61 -3.67
N GLN A 102 32.91 27.74 -3.14
CA GLN A 102 33.32 29.07 -3.58
C GLN A 102 34.77 29.41 -3.19
N GLU A 103 35.24 28.98 -2.02
CA GLU A 103 36.64 29.18 -1.61
C GLU A 103 37.63 28.28 -2.40
N ALA A 104 37.21 27.08 -2.81
CA ALA A 104 38.05 26.16 -3.58
C ALA A 104 38.14 26.51 -5.09
N HIS A 105 37.10 27.11 -5.67
CA HIS A 105 37.01 27.41 -7.11
C HIS A 105 37.02 28.91 -7.44
N ALA A 106 37.76 29.72 -6.69
CA ALA A 106 37.84 31.17 -6.89
C ALA A 106 38.39 31.62 -8.27
N SER A 107 38.85 30.72 -9.14
CA SER A 107 39.51 31.06 -10.40
C SER A 107 38.65 30.99 -11.68
N ASN A 108 37.39 30.52 -11.67
CA ASN A 108 36.65 30.36 -12.94
C ASN A 108 35.13 30.57 -12.89
N MET A 109 34.70 31.83 -12.70
CA MET A 109 33.28 32.26 -12.66
C MET A 109 32.43 31.86 -13.89
N LYS A 110 33.03 31.72 -15.09
CA LYS A 110 32.28 31.46 -16.33
C LYS A 110 31.75 30.02 -16.42
N GLN A 111 32.43 29.05 -15.82
CA GLN A 111 31.95 27.66 -15.78
C GLN A 111 30.85 27.50 -14.73
N GLN A 112 30.93 28.24 -13.62
CA GLN A 112 29.97 28.21 -12.53
C GLN A 112 28.57 28.69 -12.94
N ILE A 113 28.48 29.76 -13.75
CA ILE A 113 27.19 30.25 -14.26
C ILE A 113 26.55 29.24 -15.23
N LYS A 114 27.38 28.54 -16.03
CA LYS A 114 26.89 27.56 -17.01
C LYS A 114 26.43 26.26 -16.34
N GLU A 115 27.12 25.83 -15.29
CA GLU A 115 26.73 24.67 -14.47
C GLU A 115 25.49 24.96 -13.60
N ASP A 116 25.36 26.15 -13.00
CA ASP A 116 24.20 26.54 -12.17
C ASP A 116 22.88 26.59 -12.98
N VAL A 117 22.95 26.93 -14.28
CA VAL A 117 21.78 26.92 -15.17
C VAL A 117 21.37 25.49 -15.53
N GLN A 118 22.34 24.62 -15.82
CA GLN A 118 22.08 23.20 -16.11
C GLN A 118 21.58 22.43 -14.88
N GLU A 119 22.07 22.74 -13.68
CA GLU A 119 21.63 22.10 -12.43
C GLU A 119 20.17 22.49 -12.09
N LYS A 120 19.78 23.75 -12.32
CA LYS A 120 18.37 24.20 -12.14
C LYS A 120 17.40 23.63 -13.17
N GLU A 121 17.85 23.36 -14.40
CA GLU A 121 17.04 22.70 -15.42
C GLU A 121 16.88 21.20 -15.11
N ALA A 122 17.96 20.52 -14.71
CA ALA A 122 17.92 19.11 -14.32
C ALA A 122 17.12 18.85 -13.02
N GLU A 123 17.18 19.73 -12.02
CA GLU A 123 16.35 19.61 -10.80
C GLU A 123 14.85 19.78 -11.11
N LYS A 124 14.50 20.68 -12.05
CA LYS A 124 13.10 20.83 -12.50
C LYS A 124 12.63 19.63 -13.35
N GLU A 125 13.50 19.04 -14.16
CA GLU A 125 13.18 17.85 -14.96
C GLU A 125 13.01 16.58 -14.11
N VAL A 126 13.69 16.47 -12.96
CA VAL A 126 13.58 15.28 -12.08
C VAL A 126 12.47 15.45 -11.03
N ALA A 127 12.20 16.66 -10.53
CA ALA A 127 11.15 16.88 -9.53
C ALA A 127 9.72 16.76 -10.10
N ALA A 128 9.48 17.24 -11.32
CA ALA A 128 8.16 17.21 -11.95
C ALA A 128 7.59 15.79 -12.25
N PRO A 129 8.37 14.79 -12.71
CA PRO A 129 7.86 13.44 -12.91
C PRO A 129 7.71 12.64 -11.61
N VAL A 130 8.53 12.90 -10.59
CA VAL A 130 8.44 12.19 -9.29
C VAL A 130 7.17 12.60 -8.54
N GLU A 131 6.86 13.90 -8.46
CA GLU A 131 5.61 14.37 -7.82
C GLU A 131 4.34 13.90 -8.57
N LYS A 132 4.41 13.76 -9.90
CA LYS A 132 3.29 13.22 -10.69
C LYS A 132 3.07 11.73 -10.42
N ASN A 133 4.15 10.96 -10.30
CA ASN A 133 4.07 9.54 -9.98
C ASN A 133 3.56 9.30 -8.56
N ASP A 134 3.99 10.11 -7.58
CA ASP A 134 3.51 9.99 -6.19
C ASP A 134 2.01 10.29 -6.07
N ARG A 135 1.51 11.31 -6.79
CA ARG A 135 0.07 11.60 -6.84
C ARG A 135 -0.73 10.49 -7.54
N ALA A 136 -0.20 9.94 -8.63
CA ALA A 136 -0.85 8.82 -9.31
C ALA A 136 -0.88 7.55 -8.43
N LEU A 137 0.16 7.31 -7.64
CA LEU A 137 0.22 6.22 -6.67
C LEU A 137 -0.83 6.39 -5.56
N GLN A 138 -0.95 7.61 -5.01
CA GLN A 138 -1.97 7.93 -4.00
C GLN A 138 -3.39 7.72 -4.54
N GLN A 139 -3.68 8.21 -5.76
CA GLN A 139 -4.99 7.99 -6.39
C GLN A 139 -5.29 6.50 -6.58
N LYS A 140 -4.27 5.71 -6.96
CA LYS A 140 -4.43 4.26 -7.09
C LYS A 140 -4.65 3.56 -5.75
N GLN A 141 -4.02 4.04 -4.68
CA GLN A 141 -4.26 3.53 -3.32
C GLN A 141 -5.69 3.83 -2.86
N GLU A 142 -6.17 5.04 -3.06
CA GLU A 142 -7.57 5.42 -2.75
C GLU A 142 -8.58 4.60 -3.57
N GLU A 143 -8.29 4.34 -4.85
CA GLU A 143 -9.13 3.50 -5.71
C GLU A 143 -9.17 2.04 -5.22
N ILE A 144 -8.04 1.50 -4.77
CA ILE A 144 -7.96 0.16 -4.18
C ILE A 144 -8.75 0.08 -2.87
N GLU A 145 -8.62 1.08 -1.99
CA GLU A 145 -9.36 1.11 -0.73
C GLU A 145 -10.88 1.10 -0.97
N LYS A 146 -11.37 1.91 -1.92
CA LYS A 146 -12.79 1.91 -2.30
C LYS A 146 -13.25 0.57 -2.87
N LEU A 147 -12.45 -0.04 -3.74
CA LEU A 147 -12.78 -1.36 -4.30
C LEU A 147 -12.80 -2.46 -3.23
N LEU A 148 -11.95 -2.36 -2.20
CA LEU A 148 -11.98 -3.29 -1.07
C LEU A 148 -13.24 -3.12 -0.22
N GLU A 149 -13.66 -1.89 0.06
CA GLU A 149 -14.92 -1.61 0.76
C GLU A 149 -16.13 -2.13 -0.04
N GLU A 150 -16.17 -1.90 -1.36
CA GLU A 150 -17.24 -2.42 -2.23
C GLU A 150 -17.28 -3.96 -2.24
N LEU A 151 -16.11 -4.62 -2.27
CA LEU A 151 -16.02 -6.09 -2.21
C LEU A 151 -16.51 -6.64 -0.86
N GLU A 152 -16.18 -5.97 0.24
CA GLU A 152 -16.65 -6.36 1.57
C GLU A 152 -18.17 -6.25 1.66
N GLN A 153 -18.73 -5.14 1.18
CA GLN A 153 -20.17 -4.93 1.16
C GLN A 153 -20.91 -5.92 0.26
N LEU A 154 -20.36 -6.23 -0.92
CA LEU A 154 -20.92 -7.26 -1.80
C LEU A 154 -20.92 -8.64 -1.14
N ASN A 155 -19.87 -8.96 -0.37
CA ASN A 155 -19.78 -10.22 0.35
C ASN A 155 -20.81 -10.32 1.48
N GLU A 156 -21.05 -9.23 2.21
CA GLU A 156 -22.13 -9.17 3.20
C GLU A 156 -23.51 -9.39 2.56
N ASP A 157 -23.77 -8.73 1.42
CA ASP A 157 -25.06 -8.85 0.74
C ASP A 157 -25.27 -10.25 0.14
N MET A 158 -24.19 -10.90 -0.32
CA MET A 158 -24.22 -12.31 -0.73
C MET A 158 -24.62 -13.23 0.42
N GLU A 159 -24.03 -13.06 1.61
CA GLU A 159 -24.38 -13.88 2.78
C GLU A 159 -25.81 -13.61 3.26
N LYS A 160 -26.28 -12.35 3.25
CA LYS A 160 -27.70 -12.02 3.52
C LYS A 160 -28.63 -12.73 2.53
N SER A 161 -28.27 -12.72 1.24
CA SER A 161 -29.05 -13.38 0.19
C SER A 161 -29.12 -14.89 0.38
N LYS A 162 -28.00 -15.53 0.74
CA LYS A 162 -27.92 -16.97 1.03
C LYS A 162 -28.80 -17.37 2.22
N ILE A 163 -28.79 -16.57 3.30
CA ILE A 163 -29.69 -16.77 4.45
C ILE A 163 -31.17 -16.62 4.00
N GLY A 164 -31.46 -15.62 3.16
CA GLY A 164 -32.79 -15.42 2.58
C GLY A 164 -33.27 -16.63 1.76
N LEU A 165 -32.39 -17.21 0.95
CA LEU A 165 -32.68 -18.39 0.14
C LEU A 165 -33.00 -19.61 1.02
N GLN A 166 -32.19 -19.87 2.04
CA GLN A 166 -32.44 -20.97 2.99
C GLN A 166 -33.77 -20.80 3.72
N ARG A 167 -34.12 -19.56 4.10
CA ARG A 167 -35.42 -19.26 4.70
C ARG A 167 -36.57 -19.51 3.72
N TYR A 168 -36.41 -19.13 2.46
CA TYR A 168 -37.40 -19.40 1.41
C TYR A 168 -37.61 -20.90 1.20
N GLU A 169 -36.54 -21.69 1.13
CA GLU A 169 -36.64 -23.15 1.03
C GLU A 169 -37.38 -23.77 2.22
N GLY A 170 -37.14 -23.27 3.43
CA GLY A 170 -37.88 -23.68 4.63
C GLY A 170 -39.38 -23.37 4.53
N LEU A 171 -39.73 -22.13 4.20
CA LEU A 171 -41.13 -21.71 4.01
C LEU A 171 -41.84 -22.49 2.91
N SER A 172 -41.14 -22.82 1.82
CA SER A 172 -41.72 -23.63 0.73
C SER A 172 -42.12 -25.02 1.21
N LYS A 173 -41.28 -25.67 2.03
CA LYS A 173 -41.59 -26.99 2.62
C LYS A 173 -42.75 -26.91 3.62
N ASP A 174 -42.78 -25.87 4.44
CA ASP A 174 -43.87 -25.63 5.39
C ASP A 174 -45.20 -25.43 4.65
N TYR A 175 -45.19 -24.65 3.56
CA TYR A 175 -46.37 -24.44 2.72
C TYR A 175 -46.88 -25.74 2.09
N GLU A 176 -45.99 -26.55 1.50
CA GLU A 176 -46.36 -27.86 0.94
C GLU A 176 -46.96 -28.78 1.99
N THR A 177 -46.37 -28.82 3.20
CA THR A 177 -46.87 -29.62 4.32
C THR A 177 -48.26 -29.16 4.75
N LEU A 178 -48.46 -27.85 4.90
CA LEU A 178 -49.74 -27.27 5.30
C LEU A 178 -50.83 -27.50 4.25
N LYS A 179 -50.46 -27.44 2.96
CA LYS A 179 -51.37 -27.72 1.86
C LYS A 179 -51.89 -29.16 1.91
N VAL A 180 -51.00 -30.13 2.12
CA VAL A 180 -51.39 -31.55 2.28
C VAL A 180 -52.28 -31.75 3.50
N GLN A 181 -51.98 -31.09 4.63
CA GLN A 181 -52.82 -31.14 5.83
C GLN A 181 -54.22 -30.58 5.57
N HIS A 182 -54.33 -29.45 4.87
CA HIS A 182 -55.62 -28.86 4.52
C HIS A 182 -56.44 -29.76 3.58
N GLU A 183 -55.80 -30.41 2.60
CA GLU A 183 -56.48 -31.37 1.72
C GLU A 183 -57.02 -32.59 2.51
N ASN A 184 -56.21 -33.15 3.42
CA ASN A 184 -56.64 -34.25 4.29
C ASN A 184 -57.81 -33.86 5.22
N LEU A 185 -57.76 -32.67 5.84
CA LEU A 185 -58.84 -32.14 6.68
C LEU A 185 -60.13 -31.94 5.88
N LYS A 186 -60.01 -31.46 4.65
CA LYS A 186 -61.15 -31.29 3.74
C LYS A 186 -61.78 -32.64 3.41
N GLU A 187 -61.00 -33.68 3.16
CA GLU A 187 -61.50 -35.04 2.94
C GLU A 187 -62.20 -35.61 4.18
N GLN A 188 -61.61 -35.42 5.37
CA GLN A 188 -62.23 -35.82 6.63
C GLN A 188 -63.56 -35.09 6.87
N TYR A 189 -63.64 -33.80 6.56
CA TYR A 189 -64.88 -33.04 6.68
C TYR A 189 -65.99 -33.60 5.79
N VAL A 190 -65.68 -33.93 4.53
CA VAL A 190 -66.64 -34.54 3.60
C VAL A 190 -67.15 -35.88 4.16
N GLN A 191 -66.25 -36.73 4.66
CA GLN A 191 -66.63 -38.02 5.27
C GLN A 191 -67.52 -37.86 6.51
N LEU A 192 -67.29 -36.83 7.32
CA LEU A 192 -68.06 -36.56 8.53
C LEU A 192 -69.36 -35.81 8.27
N GLU A 193 -69.50 -35.15 7.12
CA GLU A 193 -70.77 -34.58 6.65
C GLU A 193 -71.69 -35.69 6.10
N GLU A 194 -71.10 -36.73 5.48
CA GLU A 194 -71.81 -37.94 5.03
C GLU A 194 -72.26 -38.84 6.18
N GLN A 195 -71.49 -38.89 7.28
CA GLN A 195 -71.86 -39.59 8.50
C GLN A 195 -72.72 -38.66 9.35
N ALA A 196 -73.92 -39.07 9.79
CA ALA A 196 -74.86 -38.24 10.55
C ALA A 196 -74.35 -37.86 11.97
N ILE A 197 -73.35 -37.00 12.04
CA ILE A 197 -72.60 -36.62 13.23
C ILE A 197 -73.25 -35.39 13.88
N PRO A 198 -73.12 -35.20 15.22
CA PRO A 198 -73.71 -34.06 15.90
C PRO A 198 -73.31 -32.74 15.23
N LYS A 199 -74.30 -31.89 14.92
CA LYS A 199 -74.13 -30.57 14.27
C LYS A 199 -73.03 -29.71 14.92
N GLN A 200 -72.83 -29.86 16.22
CA GLN A 200 -71.82 -29.12 16.98
C GLN A 200 -70.37 -29.51 16.59
N THR A 201 -70.13 -30.79 16.29
CA THR A 201 -68.85 -31.29 15.77
C THR A 201 -68.60 -30.79 14.36
N SER A 202 -69.64 -30.80 13.50
CA SER A 202 -69.56 -30.25 12.14
C SER A 202 -69.25 -28.74 12.14
N ILE A 203 -69.84 -27.96 13.04
CA ILE A 203 -69.55 -26.51 13.17
C ILE A 203 -68.11 -26.24 13.63
N LEU A 204 -67.59 -27.01 14.60
CA LEU A 204 -66.20 -26.86 15.06
C LEU A 204 -65.21 -27.16 13.94
N MET A 205 -65.47 -28.23 13.20
CA MET A 205 -64.60 -28.65 12.11
C MET A 205 -64.66 -27.70 10.90
N GLN A 206 -65.82 -27.09 10.66
CA GLN A 206 -65.96 -26.04 9.65
C GLN A 206 -65.16 -24.78 10.01
N LYS A 207 -65.14 -24.40 11.30
CA LYS A 207 -64.30 -23.29 11.78
C LYS A 207 -62.80 -23.60 11.66
N GLU A 208 -62.37 -24.82 11.96
CA GLU A 208 -60.99 -25.24 11.76
C GLU A 208 -60.60 -25.22 10.28
N LEU A 209 -61.49 -25.68 9.40
CA LEU A 209 -61.30 -25.63 7.95
C LEU A 209 -61.15 -24.19 7.43
N GLU A 210 -61.99 -23.27 7.91
CA GLU A 210 -61.91 -21.84 7.56
C GLU A 210 -60.62 -21.20 8.08
N ALA A 211 -60.20 -21.53 9.31
CA ALA A 211 -58.94 -21.04 9.86
C ALA A 211 -57.73 -21.54 9.05
N GLU A 212 -57.72 -22.81 8.64
CA GLU A 212 -56.65 -23.33 7.78
C GLU A 212 -56.69 -22.75 6.36
N ARG A 213 -57.88 -22.47 5.80
CA ARG A 213 -58.00 -21.74 4.53
C ARG A 213 -57.40 -20.34 4.61
N GLU A 214 -57.60 -19.62 5.71
CA GLU A 214 -56.99 -18.30 5.89
C GLU A 214 -55.47 -18.39 6.04
N LYS A 215 -54.96 -19.38 6.78
CA LYS A 215 -53.51 -19.61 6.92
C LYS A 215 -52.85 -19.96 5.60
N THR A 216 -53.44 -20.89 4.85
CA THR A 216 -52.94 -21.29 3.52
C THR A 216 -52.95 -20.12 2.54
N LYS A 217 -54.00 -19.30 2.54
CA LYS A 217 -54.05 -18.08 1.73
C LYS A 217 -52.96 -17.08 2.10
N LYS A 218 -52.72 -16.83 3.40
CA LYS A 218 -51.63 -15.94 3.85
C LYS A 218 -50.26 -16.46 3.44
N ALA A 219 -50.03 -17.77 3.59
CA ALA A 219 -48.78 -18.40 3.17
C ALA A 219 -48.58 -18.33 1.64
N GLU A 220 -49.65 -18.47 0.85
CA GLU A 220 -49.61 -18.30 -0.61
C GLU A 220 -49.25 -16.85 -1.01
N GLU A 221 -49.83 -15.85 -0.34
CA GLU A 221 -49.49 -14.45 -0.56
C GLU A 221 -48.03 -14.15 -0.20
N GLU A 222 -47.51 -14.71 0.89
CA GLU A 222 -46.10 -14.58 1.29
C GLU A 222 -45.17 -15.27 0.28
N TRP A 223 -45.54 -16.45 -0.20
CA TRP A 223 -44.80 -17.20 -1.21
C TRP A 223 -44.72 -16.43 -2.53
N GLU A 224 -45.84 -15.87 -3.02
CA GLU A 224 -45.87 -15.05 -4.24
C GLU A 224 -45.03 -13.77 -4.08
N ARG A 225 -45.01 -13.14 -2.91
CA ARG A 225 -44.12 -12.00 -2.64
C ARG A 225 -42.65 -12.40 -2.71
N ALA A 226 -42.27 -13.49 -2.04
CA ALA A 226 -40.89 -13.97 -2.05
C ALA A 226 -40.42 -14.37 -3.45
N LYS A 227 -41.29 -15.04 -4.21
CA LYS A 227 -41.04 -15.40 -5.61
C LYS A 227 -40.77 -14.18 -6.49
N ARG A 228 -41.56 -13.10 -6.35
CA ARG A 228 -41.32 -11.83 -7.09
C ARG A 228 -39.98 -11.20 -6.72
N ILE A 229 -39.59 -11.22 -5.44
CA ILE A 229 -38.30 -10.72 -4.99
C ILE A 229 -37.16 -11.49 -5.67
N ILE A 230 -37.23 -12.83 -5.65
CA ILE A 230 -36.24 -13.69 -6.29
C ILE A 230 -36.18 -13.43 -7.81
N GLN A 231 -37.32 -13.29 -8.48
CA GLN A 231 -37.35 -12.98 -9.91
C GLN A 231 -36.69 -11.63 -10.24
N ASN A 232 -36.93 -10.62 -9.41
CA ASN A 232 -36.27 -9.32 -9.57
C ASN A 232 -34.75 -9.43 -9.38
N GLN A 233 -34.30 -10.17 -8.37
CA GLN A 233 -32.87 -10.42 -8.13
C GLN A 233 -32.21 -11.18 -9.29
N ILE A 234 -32.90 -12.17 -9.87
CA ILE A 234 -32.41 -12.89 -11.06
C ILE A 234 -32.27 -11.93 -12.25
N SER A 235 -33.24 -11.04 -12.46
CA SER A 235 -33.15 -10.02 -13.51
C SER A 235 -31.93 -9.13 -13.34
N GLU A 236 -31.69 -8.65 -12.12
CA GLU A 236 -30.54 -7.80 -11.79
C GLU A 236 -29.20 -8.52 -12.00
N ILE A 237 -29.12 -9.79 -11.60
CA ILE A 237 -27.93 -10.63 -11.84
C ILE A 237 -27.67 -10.79 -13.35
N ASN A 238 -28.72 -11.01 -14.15
CA ASN A 238 -28.58 -11.14 -15.60
C ASN A 238 -28.07 -9.82 -16.22
N ASP A 239 -28.62 -8.67 -15.80
CA ASP A 239 -28.17 -7.36 -16.29
C ASP A 239 -26.69 -7.09 -15.95
N LEU A 240 -26.28 -7.44 -14.72
CA LEU A 240 -24.88 -7.33 -14.30
C LEU A 240 -23.96 -8.28 -15.07
N THR A 241 -24.42 -9.50 -15.35
CA THR A 241 -23.68 -10.51 -16.12
C THR A 241 -23.46 -10.02 -17.55
N ASP A 242 -24.52 -9.54 -18.21
CA ASP A 242 -24.46 -8.97 -19.56
C ASP A 242 -23.52 -7.77 -19.64
N ASN A 243 -23.55 -6.89 -18.64
CA ASN A 243 -22.65 -5.74 -18.58
C ASN A 243 -21.18 -6.18 -18.42
N ASN A 244 -20.93 -7.18 -17.56
CA ASN A 244 -19.60 -7.72 -17.36
C ASN A 244 -19.04 -8.37 -18.64
N GLU A 245 -19.86 -9.13 -19.36
CA GLU A 245 -19.47 -9.70 -20.66
C GLU A 245 -19.10 -8.62 -21.68
N ARG A 246 -19.88 -7.54 -21.77
CA ARG A 246 -19.57 -6.38 -22.62
C ARG A 246 -18.26 -5.72 -22.23
N MET A 247 -17.98 -5.57 -20.94
CA MET A 247 -16.72 -5.01 -20.44
C MET A 247 -15.53 -5.90 -20.77
N HIS A 248 -15.65 -7.22 -20.58
CA HIS A 248 -14.63 -8.19 -20.98
C HIS A 248 -14.39 -8.20 -22.49
N GLN A 249 -15.42 -8.00 -23.31
CA GLN A 249 -15.26 -7.85 -24.76
C GLN A 249 -14.46 -6.60 -25.12
N LYS A 250 -14.82 -5.44 -24.55
CA LYS A 250 -14.07 -4.18 -24.74
C LYS A 250 -12.62 -4.31 -24.31
N TYR A 251 -12.36 -4.98 -23.19
CA TYR A 251 -11.01 -5.23 -22.70
C TYR A 251 -10.19 -6.09 -23.67
N ARG A 252 -10.78 -7.17 -24.20
CA ARG A 252 -10.15 -8.02 -25.22
C ARG A 252 -9.83 -7.25 -26.51
N GLU A 253 -10.71 -6.34 -26.94
CA GLU A 253 -10.46 -5.47 -28.09
C GLU A 253 -9.34 -4.46 -27.82
N ALA A 254 -9.30 -3.88 -26.63
CA ALA A 254 -8.24 -2.97 -26.21
C ALA A 254 -6.87 -3.66 -26.17
N LEU A 255 -6.79 -4.88 -25.64
CA LEU A 255 -5.58 -5.71 -25.69
C LEU A 255 -5.11 -5.96 -27.11
N LYS A 256 -6.01 -6.38 -28.01
CA LYS A 256 -5.68 -6.57 -29.43
C LYS A 256 -5.12 -5.29 -30.06
N LYS A 257 -5.75 -4.13 -29.80
CA LYS A 257 -5.26 -2.82 -30.28
C LYS A 257 -3.87 -2.51 -29.74
N HIS A 258 -3.65 -2.71 -28.44
CA HIS A 258 -2.36 -2.52 -27.81
C HIS A 258 -1.28 -3.40 -28.46
N ASP A 259 -1.56 -4.68 -28.69
CA ASP A 259 -0.62 -5.61 -29.32
C ASP A 259 -0.29 -5.19 -30.76
N THR A 260 -1.29 -4.74 -31.54
CA THR A 260 -1.03 -4.21 -32.90
C THR A 260 -0.16 -2.96 -32.89
N LEU A 261 -0.38 -2.04 -31.93
CA LEU A 261 0.42 -0.82 -31.79
C LEU A 261 1.84 -1.13 -31.31
N ALA A 262 2.00 -2.09 -30.40
CA ALA A 262 3.30 -2.55 -29.94
C ALA A 262 4.10 -3.18 -31.10
N ALA A 263 3.46 -4.05 -31.90
CA ALA A 263 4.08 -4.64 -33.09
C ALA A 263 4.49 -3.58 -34.13
N TYR A 264 3.64 -2.59 -34.39
CA TYR A 264 3.97 -1.47 -35.27
C TYR A 264 5.17 -0.66 -34.75
N THR A 265 5.17 -0.35 -33.44
CA THR A 265 6.25 0.40 -32.80
C THR A 265 7.59 -0.35 -32.90
N GLN A 266 7.57 -1.67 -32.68
CA GLN A 266 8.76 -2.50 -32.87
C GLN A 266 9.28 -2.44 -34.31
N LEU A 267 8.40 -2.46 -35.31
CA LEU A 267 8.78 -2.41 -36.72
C LEU A 267 9.41 -1.06 -37.12
N VAL A 268 8.88 0.05 -36.59
CA VAL A 268 9.36 1.41 -36.90
C VAL A 268 10.65 1.75 -36.15
N MET A 269 10.84 1.21 -34.94
CA MET A 269 12.02 1.49 -34.11
C MET A 269 13.22 0.56 -34.41
N SER A 270 13.02 -0.50 -35.21
CA SER A 270 14.08 -1.44 -35.61
C SER A 270 14.66 -1.18 -37.01
N SER A 271 14.15 -0.16 -37.72
CA SER A 271 14.71 0.41 -38.96
C SER A 271 15.57 1.65 -38.66
#